data_AF-A0A1B9ENE5-F1
#
_entry.id   AF-A0A1B9ENE5-F1
#
_cell.length_a   1.000
_cell.length_b   1.000
_cell.length_c   1.000
_cell.angle_alpha   90.00
_cell.angle_beta   90.00
_cell.angle_gamma   90.00
#
_symmetry.space_group_name_H-M   'P 1'
#
loop_
_entity.id
_entity.type
_entity.pdbx_description
1 polymer ?
#
loop_
_entity_poly.entity_id
_entity_poly.type
_entity_poly.pdbx_seq_one_letter_code
_entity_poly.pdbx_strand_id
1 'polypeptide(L)'
;MSDEGGQSRLRVKGDRLTVLADDLNAMQTHLDNQIKRMDAVVDSIEAGWRGPAAKAYRALHRGAAEDAVRIRMVLQRLEQGVRLSRDGFSEQELDIMERLRQVQVETDVKAEAAELSTPNPAAEAPRSSLDDL
;
A
#
# COMPACT_ATOMS: atom_id res chain seq x y z
N MET A 1 -20.54 -25.40 35.51
CA MET A 1 -20.62 -23.95 35.24
C MET A 1 -19.26 -23.43 34.76
N SER A 2 -18.72 -23.92 33.64
CA SER A 2 -17.32 -23.63 33.27
C SER A 2 -17.09 -23.27 31.80
N ASP A 3 -18.14 -22.95 31.04
CA ASP A 3 -18.01 -22.66 29.60
C ASP A 3 -18.04 -21.15 29.26
N GLU A 4 -18.69 -20.30 30.07
CA GLU A 4 -18.81 -18.85 29.80
C GLU A 4 -17.47 -18.09 29.75
N GLY A 5 -16.51 -18.49 30.59
CA GLY A 5 -15.17 -17.87 30.64
C GLY A 5 -14.30 -18.19 29.43
N GLY A 6 -14.50 -19.37 28.81
CA GLY A 6 -13.80 -19.77 27.59
C GLY A 6 -14.33 -19.01 26.37
N GLN A 7 -15.66 -18.96 26.23
CA GLN A 7 -16.34 -18.26 25.13
C GLN A 7 -16.02 -16.76 25.10
N SER A 8 -16.00 -16.11 26.26
CA SER A 8 -15.67 -14.68 26.37
C SER A 8 -14.21 -14.39 25.96
N ARG A 9 -13.27 -15.27 26.33
CA ARG A 9 -11.86 -15.12 25.96
C ARG A 9 -11.62 -15.33 24.45
N LEU A 10 -12.35 -16.25 23.83
CA LEU A 10 -12.29 -16.48 22.38
C LEU A 10 -12.82 -15.27 21.61
N ARG A 11 -13.97 -14.71 22.04
CA ARG A 11 -14.52 -13.47 21.45
C ARG A 11 -13.54 -12.30 21.53
N VAL A 12 -12.96 -12.03 22.71
CA VAL A 12 -11.96 -10.96 22.87
C VAL A 12 -10.73 -11.15 21.97
N LYS A 13 -10.33 -12.40 21.71
CA LYS A 13 -9.25 -12.69 20.75
C LYS A 13 -9.68 -12.43 19.30
N GLY A 14 -10.89 -12.85 18.92
CA GLY A 14 -11.45 -12.57 17.59
C GLY A 14 -11.62 -11.08 17.30
N ASP A 15 -12.06 -10.30 18.29
CA ASP A 15 -12.19 -8.84 18.18
C ASP A 15 -10.81 -8.19 17.92
N ARG A 16 -9.77 -8.62 18.64
CA ARG A 16 -8.40 -8.11 18.45
C ARG A 16 -7.83 -8.47 17.08
N LEU A 17 -8.11 -9.66 16.55
CA LEU A 17 -7.69 -10.04 15.21
C LEU A 17 -8.43 -9.23 14.13
N THR A 18 -9.71 -8.91 14.36
CA THR A 18 -10.46 -8.02 13.47
C THR A 18 -9.83 -6.62 13.42
N VAL A 19 -9.53 -6.04 14.59
CA VAL A 19 -8.84 -4.74 14.68
C VAL A 19 -7.48 -4.78 13.96
N LEU A 20 -6.68 -5.83 14.18
CA LEU A 20 -5.38 -5.96 13.52
C LEU A 20 -5.49 -6.04 11.99
N ALA A 21 -6.48 -6.77 11.46
CA ALA A 21 -6.72 -6.81 10.03
C ALA A 21 -7.09 -5.43 9.47
N ASP A 22 -7.94 -4.70 10.18
CA ASP A 22 -8.35 -3.36 9.78
C ASP A 22 -7.17 -2.36 9.85
N ASP A 23 -6.30 -2.48 10.84
CA ASP A 23 -5.06 -1.69 10.95
C ASP A 23 -4.09 -1.98 9.78
N LEU A 24 -3.95 -3.25 9.38
CA LEU A 24 -3.14 -3.63 8.22
C LEU A 24 -3.70 -3.05 6.92
N ASN A 25 -5.02 -3.07 6.74
CA ASN A 25 -5.70 -2.42 5.61
C ASN A 25 -5.50 -0.89 5.62
N ALA A 26 -5.61 -0.25 6.79
CA ALA A 26 -5.36 1.18 6.94
C ALA A 26 -3.92 1.55 6.57
N MET A 27 -2.95 0.71 6.95
CA MET A 27 -1.53 0.92 6.61
C MET A 27 -1.29 0.82 5.09
N GLN A 28 -1.93 -0.13 4.40
CA GLN A 28 -1.86 -0.22 2.94
C GLN A 28 -2.35 1.08 2.27
N THR A 29 -3.50 1.59 2.71
CA THR A 29 -4.08 2.85 2.21
C THR A 29 -3.17 4.04 2.52
N HIS A 30 -2.57 4.07 3.71
CA HIS A 30 -1.64 5.14 4.10
C HIS A 30 -0.39 5.16 3.21
N LEU A 31 0.22 4.00 2.95
CA LEU A 31 1.38 3.90 2.08
C LEU A 31 1.07 4.37 0.66
N ASP A 32 -0.07 3.95 0.09
CA ASP A 32 -0.51 4.39 -1.24
C ASP A 32 -0.64 5.91 -1.36
N ASN A 33 -1.29 6.54 -0.37
CA ASN A 33 -1.44 7.99 -0.31
C ASN A 33 -0.09 8.72 -0.18
N GLN A 34 0.85 8.16 0.59
CA GLN A 34 2.18 8.76 0.77
C GLN A 34 3.01 8.71 -0.51
N ILE A 35 2.92 7.63 -1.30
CA ILE A 35 3.58 7.54 -2.61
C ILE A 35 3.02 8.59 -3.57
N LYS A 36 1.68 8.67 -3.69
CA LYS A 36 1.00 9.65 -4.56
C LYS A 36 1.36 11.08 -4.18
N ARG A 37 1.44 11.36 -2.89
CA ARG A 37 1.87 12.67 -2.39
C ARG A 37 3.33 12.96 -2.76
N MET A 38 4.20 11.95 -2.67
CA MET A 38 5.60 12.10 -3.07
C MET A 38 5.71 12.34 -4.58
N ASP A 39 4.93 11.64 -5.41
CA ASP A 39 4.88 11.84 -6.86
C ASP A 39 4.46 13.27 -7.23
N ALA A 40 3.40 13.79 -6.59
CA ALA A 40 2.98 15.18 -6.78
C ALA A 40 4.06 16.21 -6.40
N VAL A 41 4.85 15.94 -5.35
CA VAL A 41 5.99 16.78 -5.00
C VAL A 41 7.07 16.70 -6.08
N VAL A 42 7.36 15.51 -6.61
CA VAL A 42 8.30 15.35 -7.75
C VAL A 42 7.83 16.15 -8.95
N ASP A 43 6.56 16.03 -9.34
CA ASP A 43 5.97 16.78 -10.46
C ASP A 43 6.19 18.29 -10.30
N SER A 44 5.92 18.83 -9.12
CA SER A 44 6.10 20.27 -8.83
C SER A 44 7.56 20.74 -8.95
N ILE A 45 8.51 19.89 -8.54
CA ILE A 45 9.95 20.22 -8.60
C ILE A 45 10.45 20.11 -10.05
N GLU A 46 10.04 19.07 -10.78
CA GLU A 46 10.44 18.87 -12.18
C GLU A 46 9.90 19.94 -13.12
N ALA A 47 8.76 20.56 -12.78
CA ALA A 47 8.24 21.70 -13.53
C ALA A 47 9.20 22.89 -13.51
N GLY A 48 9.96 23.09 -12.43
CA GLY A 48 10.96 24.14 -12.31
C GLY A 48 12.35 23.76 -12.85
N TRP A 49 12.80 22.53 -12.63
CA TRP A 49 14.17 22.09 -12.93
C TRP A 49 14.20 20.87 -13.88
N ARG A 50 14.13 21.12 -15.18
CA ARG A 50 14.33 20.09 -16.21
C ARG A 50 15.83 19.81 -16.38
N GLY A 51 16.33 18.71 -15.80
CA GLY A 51 17.75 18.37 -15.91
C GLY A 51 18.14 16.98 -15.37
N PRO A 52 19.45 16.68 -15.30
CA PRO A 52 19.96 15.41 -14.79
C PRO A 52 19.51 15.08 -13.35
N ALA A 53 19.35 16.10 -12.50
CA ALA A 53 18.87 15.93 -11.13
C ALA A 53 17.41 15.43 -11.07
N ALA A 54 16.52 15.99 -11.91
CA ALA A 54 15.13 15.52 -12.04
C ALA A 54 15.08 14.04 -12.44
N LYS A 55 15.87 13.64 -13.46
CA LYS A 55 15.97 12.23 -13.88
C LYS A 55 16.45 11.31 -12.76
N ALA A 56 17.45 11.72 -11.99
CA ALA A 56 17.96 10.94 -10.86
C ALA A 56 16.90 10.80 -9.76
N TYR A 57 16.16 11.86 -9.46
CA TYR A 57 15.07 11.82 -8.48
C TYR A 57 13.93 10.91 -8.93
N ARG A 58 13.54 10.95 -10.21
CA ARG A 58 12.55 10.01 -10.78
C ARG A 58 12.96 8.56 -10.65
N ALA A 59 14.23 8.25 -10.88
CA ALA A 59 14.74 6.90 -10.72
C ALA A 59 14.61 6.44 -9.25
N LEU A 60 14.98 7.31 -8.30
CA LEU A 60 14.82 7.03 -6.87
C LEU A 60 13.35 6.87 -6.47
N HIS A 61 12.48 7.76 -6.91
CA HIS A 61 11.05 7.71 -6.62
C HIS A 61 10.41 6.42 -7.14
N ARG A 62 10.74 6.00 -8.38
CA ARG A 62 10.30 4.71 -8.92
C ARG A 62 10.75 3.52 -8.07
N GLY A 63 12.01 3.51 -7.62
CA GLY A 63 12.49 2.48 -6.70
C GLY A 63 11.71 2.45 -5.38
N ALA A 64 11.41 3.60 -4.80
CA ALA A 64 10.60 3.71 -3.59
C ALA A 64 9.14 3.28 -3.81
N ALA A 65 8.55 3.58 -4.98
CA ALA A 65 7.22 3.10 -5.35
C ALA A 65 7.19 1.57 -5.49
N GLU A 66 8.21 0.97 -6.13
CA GLU A 66 8.35 -0.49 -6.20
C GLU A 66 8.46 -1.14 -4.81
N ASP A 67 9.24 -0.56 -3.89
CA ASP A 67 9.34 -1.03 -2.52
C ASP A 67 8.00 -0.97 -1.79
N ALA A 68 7.27 0.14 -1.95
CA ALA A 68 5.99 0.31 -1.30
C ALA A 68 4.89 -0.61 -1.86
N VAL A 69 4.90 -0.88 -3.17
CA VAL A 69 4.07 -1.93 -3.80
C VAL A 69 4.38 -3.29 -3.16
N ARG A 70 5.66 -3.67 -3.05
CA ARG A 70 6.07 -4.93 -2.39
C ARG A 70 5.59 -5.00 -0.94
N ILE A 71 5.74 -3.94 -0.17
CA ILE A 71 5.28 -3.87 1.23
C ILE A 71 3.75 -4.03 1.28
N ARG A 72 3.00 -3.36 0.40
CA ARG A 72 1.54 -3.49 0.34
C ARG A 72 1.11 -4.94 0.11
N MET A 73 1.76 -5.64 -0.82
CA MET A 73 1.48 -7.06 -1.08
C MET A 73 1.74 -7.94 0.17
N VAL A 74 2.82 -7.66 0.91
CA VAL A 74 3.09 -8.38 2.18
C VAL A 74 1.99 -8.08 3.22
N LEU A 75 1.59 -6.82 3.37
CA LEU A 75 0.53 -6.42 4.29
C LEU A 75 -0.82 -7.06 3.93
N GLN A 76 -1.15 -7.18 2.64
CA GLN A 76 -2.36 -7.87 2.16
C GLN A 76 -2.39 -9.34 2.58
N ARG A 77 -1.24 -10.03 2.48
CA ARG A 77 -1.12 -11.43 2.92
C ARG A 77 -1.29 -11.55 4.42
N LEU A 78 -0.69 -10.65 5.19
CA LEU A 78 -0.83 -10.63 6.64
C LEU A 78 -2.28 -10.34 7.04
N GLU A 79 -2.94 -9.37 6.40
CA GLU A 79 -4.35 -9.05 6.65
C GLU A 79 -5.24 -10.27 6.41
N GLN A 80 -5.11 -10.91 5.24
CA GLN A 80 -5.91 -12.09 4.91
C GLN A 80 -5.65 -13.23 5.87
N GLY A 81 -4.38 -13.50 6.21
CA GLY A 81 -4.03 -14.51 7.20
C GLY A 81 -4.64 -14.23 8.57
N VAL A 82 -4.68 -12.96 9.00
CA VAL A 82 -5.31 -12.54 10.25
C VAL A 82 -6.83 -12.68 10.19
N ARG A 83 -7.49 -12.29 9.10
CA ARG A 83 -8.95 -12.43 8.93
C ARG A 83 -9.38 -13.90 8.97
N LEU A 84 -8.64 -14.78 8.30
CA LEU A 84 -8.93 -16.22 8.25
C LEU A 84 -8.56 -16.93 9.56
N SER A 85 -7.57 -16.42 10.30
CA SER A 85 -7.24 -16.94 11.63
C SER A 85 -8.25 -16.54 12.71
N ARG A 86 -9.20 -15.63 12.43
CA ARG A 86 -10.13 -15.08 13.43
C ARG A 86 -10.96 -16.16 14.13
N ASP A 87 -11.51 -17.08 13.34
CA ASP A 87 -12.44 -18.11 13.82
C ASP A 87 -11.80 -19.50 13.92
N GLY A 88 -10.49 -19.59 13.64
CA GLY A 88 -9.72 -20.84 13.54
C GLY A 88 -9.77 -21.41 12.12
N PHE A 89 -8.61 -21.68 11.51
CA PHE A 89 -8.50 -22.05 10.10
C PHE A 89 -9.37 -23.27 9.73
N SER A 90 -10.27 -23.09 8.78
CA SER A 90 -10.95 -24.17 8.06
C SER A 90 -10.20 -24.55 6.77
N GLU A 91 -10.44 -25.74 6.22
CA GLU A 91 -9.83 -26.19 4.96
C GLU A 91 -10.16 -25.25 3.78
N GLN A 92 -11.38 -24.71 3.75
CA GLN A 92 -11.83 -23.80 2.70
C GLN A 92 -11.10 -22.45 2.75
N GLU A 93 -10.77 -21.98 3.95
CA GLU A 93 -10.01 -20.74 4.15
C GLU A 93 -8.54 -20.89 3.75
N LEU A 94 -7.96 -22.08 3.94
CA LEU A 94 -6.62 -22.40 3.46
C LEU A 94 -6.55 -22.41 1.92
N ASP A 95 -7.57 -22.95 1.24
CA ASP A 95 -7.65 -22.90 -0.24
C ASP A 95 -7.76 -21.45 -0.76
N ILE A 96 -8.54 -20.60 -0.07
CA ILE A 96 -8.65 -19.17 -0.39
C ILE A 96 -7.30 -18.45 -0.25
N MET A 97 -6.51 -18.77 0.78
CA MET A 97 -5.15 -18.23 0.94
C MET A 97 -4.21 -18.63 -0.19
N GLU A 98 -4.26 -19.88 -0.63
CA GLU A 98 -3.41 -20.38 -1.70
C GLU A 98 -3.72 -19.67 -3.03
N ARG A 99 -5.02 -19.47 -3.32
CA ARG A 99 -5.47 -18.70 -4.51
C ARG A 99 -5.07 -17.23 -4.45
N LEU A 100 -5.20 -16.58 -3.29
CA LEU A 100 -4.78 -15.19 -3.12
C LEU A 100 -3.26 -15.02 -3.24
N ARG A 101 -2.50 -16.02 -2.77
CA ARG A 101 -1.05 -16.08 -2.99
C ARG A 101 -0.72 -16.12 -4.48
N GLN A 102 -1.45 -16.90 -5.29
CA GLN A 102 -1.26 -17.00 -6.74
C GLN A 102 -1.54 -15.67 -7.45
N VAL A 103 -2.71 -15.06 -7.24
CA VAL A 103 -3.08 -13.79 -7.90
C VAL A 103 -2.08 -12.67 -7.60
N GLN A 104 -1.53 -12.62 -6.38
CA GLN A 104 -0.52 -11.61 -6.02
C GLN A 104 0.88 -11.93 -6.56
N VAL A 105 1.24 -13.20 -6.75
CA VAL A 105 2.49 -13.55 -7.44
C VAL A 105 2.47 -13.08 -8.89
N GLU A 106 1.27 -13.00 -9.48
CA GLU A 106 1.05 -12.49 -10.84
C GLU A 106 1.06 -10.95 -10.93
N THR A 107 1.03 -10.23 -9.80
CA THR A 107 1.10 -8.75 -9.81
C THR A 107 2.46 -8.27 -10.32
N ASP A 108 2.43 -7.52 -11.41
CA ASP A 108 3.63 -6.85 -11.94
C ASP A 108 3.94 -5.58 -11.13
N VAL A 109 4.85 -5.75 -10.16
CA VAL A 109 5.35 -4.68 -9.29
C VAL A 109 5.89 -3.49 -10.09
N LYS A 110 6.54 -3.75 -11.23
CA LYS A 110 7.15 -2.67 -12.02
C LYS A 110 6.09 -1.87 -12.77
N ALA A 111 5.06 -2.55 -13.29
CA ALA A 111 3.95 -1.88 -13.96
C ALA A 111 3.18 -0.99 -12.96
N GLU A 112 2.85 -1.51 -11.79
CA GLU A 112 2.12 -0.75 -10.77
C GLU A 112 2.95 0.40 -10.20
N ALA A 113 4.24 0.18 -9.96
CA ALA A 113 5.14 1.27 -9.57
C ALA A 113 5.30 2.32 -10.67
N ALA A 114 5.25 1.93 -11.96
CA ALA A 114 5.28 2.88 -13.05
C ALA A 114 4.04 3.78 -13.03
N GLU A 115 2.84 3.24 -12.82
CA GLU A 115 1.63 4.06 -12.68
C GLU A 115 1.72 5.08 -11.53
N LEU A 116 2.30 4.66 -10.41
CA LEU A 116 2.46 5.50 -9.21
C LEU A 116 3.60 6.52 -9.29
N SER A 117 4.41 6.48 -10.35
CA SER A 117 5.61 7.32 -10.51
C SER A 117 5.73 7.99 -11.88
N THR A 118 4.68 7.89 -12.69
CA THR A 118 4.63 8.50 -14.03
C THR A 118 4.28 9.97 -13.90
N PRO A 119 5.06 10.89 -14.51
CA PRO A 119 4.78 12.32 -14.46
C PRO A 119 3.33 12.63 -14.87
N ASN A 120 2.64 13.47 -14.10
CA ASN A 120 1.35 13.99 -14.54
C ASN A 120 1.56 15.16 -15.52
N PRO A 121 1.24 15.01 -16.83
CA PRO A 121 1.44 16.08 -17.80
C PRO A 121 0.50 17.28 -17.58
N ALA A 122 -0.52 17.14 -16.74
CA ALA A 122 -1.46 18.21 -16.38
C ALA A 122 -1.09 18.95 -15.08
N ALA A 123 0.00 18.58 -14.41
CA ALA A 123 0.53 19.37 -13.29
C ALA A 123 1.03 20.71 -13.85
N GLU A 124 0.21 21.77 -13.73
CA GLU A 124 0.57 23.11 -14.18
C GLU A 124 1.90 23.53 -13.58
N ALA A 125 2.80 24.06 -14.42
CA ALA A 125 4.06 24.59 -13.95
C ALA A 125 3.79 25.69 -12.91
N PRO A 126 4.52 25.73 -11.78
CA PRO A 126 4.35 26.76 -10.77
C PRO A 126 4.60 28.12 -11.43
N ARG A 127 3.55 28.94 -11.55
CA ARG A 127 3.66 30.32 -12.03
C ARG A 127 4.55 31.07 -11.04
N SER A 128 5.70 31.54 -11.50
CA SER A 128 6.60 32.33 -10.69
C SER A 128 5.94 33.68 -10.43
N SER A 129 5.92 34.15 -9.18
CA SER A 129 5.44 35.50 -8.84
C SER A 129 6.34 36.61 -9.42
N LEU A 130 7.41 36.25 -10.12
CA LEU A 130 8.27 37.16 -10.88
C LEU A 130 7.77 37.40 -12.31
N ASP A 131 6.86 36.59 -12.82
CA ASP A 131 6.24 36.80 -14.15
C ASP A 131 5.10 37.85 -14.08
N ASP A 132 4.71 38.28 -12.87
CA ASP A 132 3.68 39.30 -12.59
C ASP A 132 4.27 40.71 -12.27
N LEU A 133 5.57 40.93 -12.49
CA LEU A 133 6.27 42.21 -12.30
C LEU A 133 6.74 42.81 -13.63
#